data_AF-A0A0A1WY75-F1
#
_entry.id   AF-A0A0A1WY75-F1
#
_cell.length_a   1.000
_cell.length_b   1.000
_cell.length_c   1.000
_cell.angle_alpha   90.00
_cell.angle_beta   90.00
_cell.angle_gamma   90.00
#
_symmetry.space_group_name_H-M   'P 1'
#
loop_
_entity.id
_entity.type
_entity.pdbx_description
1 polymer ?
#
loop_
_entity_poly.entity_id
_entity_poly.type
_entity_poly.pdbx_seq_one_letter_code
_entity_poly.pdbx_strand_id
1 'polypeptide(L)'
;MMIKLHVHTFFHLYIVIFLMNTHYVLSNIPNCPFGDTVELTDAHRLDNGSYRYEGVLVPPLLTGYYEYIELYNGEQHEVPRHLRGCVCQIKNCFKLCCALGKALYRVNPETVVCRELSEEWKYSPYVNITLSNGSKILKNALEEFVVQVGQPCEIGFILQPHKYLDDQFNLYENGTLWRVYGNAKLTRRDYCMTAIPINEQFQLQPFNCPIIDSISSTVKANTIAKFFTFY
;
A
#
# COMPACT_ATOMS: atom_id res chain seq x y z
N MET A 1 17.48 -8.27 59.34
CA MET A 1 16.42 -9.04 58.62
C MET A 1 15.53 -8.16 57.74
N MET A 2 15.23 -6.91 58.11
CA MET A 2 14.40 -5.99 57.32
C MET A 2 14.98 -5.53 55.97
N ILE A 3 16.31 -5.42 55.84
CA ILE A 3 16.97 -4.96 54.59
C ILE A 3 16.79 -5.97 53.44
N LYS A 4 16.80 -7.27 53.74
CA LYS A 4 16.59 -8.34 52.73
C LYS A 4 15.17 -8.35 52.16
N LEU A 5 14.17 -8.01 52.97
CA LEU A 5 12.77 -7.98 52.56
C LEU A 5 12.50 -6.82 51.58
N HIS A 6 13.15 -5.66 51.83
CA HIS A 6 13.01 -4.47 50.99
C HIS A 6 13.64 -4.64 49.60
N VAL A 7 14.78 -5.35 49.53
CA VAL A 7 15.46 -5.63 48.24
C VAL A 7 14.62 -6.57 47.38
N HIS A 8 13.98 -7.58 47.98
CA HIS A 8 13.09 -8.49 47.25
C HIS A 8 11.84 -7.77 46.71
N THR A 9 11.21 -6.88 47.49
CA THR A 9 10.04 -6.13 47.02
C THR A 9 10.38 -5.15 45.91
N PHE A 10 11.53 -4.45 45.97
CA PHE A 10 11.99 -3.59 44.86
C PHE A 10 12.33 -4.38 43.61
N PHE A 11 12.92 -5.58 43.73
CA PHE A 11 13.22 -6.44 42.60
C PHE A 11 11.95 -6.96 41.91
N HIS A 12 10.94 -7.39 42.68
CA HIS A 12 9.65 -7.78 42.12
C HIS A 12 8.92 -6.61 41.46
N LEU A 13 8.96 -5.41 42.05
CA LEU A 13 8.37 -4.21 41.45
C LEU A 13 9.06 -3.84 40.13
N TYR A 14 10.39 -3.94 40.07
CA TYR A 14 11.16 -3.70 38.85
C TYR A 14 10.82 -4.72 37.75
N ILE A 15 10.68 -6.00 38.09
CA ILE A 15 10.22 -7.04 37.13
C ILE A 15 8.81 -6.74 36.64
N VAL A 16 7.88 -6.34 37.52
CA VAL A 16 6.51 -6.01 37.11
C VAL A 16 6.49 -4.78 36.20
N ILE A 17 7.26 -3.74 36.50
CA ILE A 17 7.40 -2.55 35.64
C ILE A 17 8.04 -2.92 34.31
N PHE A 18 9.08 -3.75 34.31
CA PHE A 18 9.73 -4.23 33.09
C PHE A 18 8.75 -5.06 32.24
N LEU A 19 8.00 -5.98 32.85
CA LEU A 19 6.98 -6.79 32.16
C LEU A 19 5.84 -5.93 31.60
N MET A 20 5.33 -4.97 32.38
CA MET A 20 4.35 -3.99 31.93
C MET A 20 4.88 -3.22 30.71
N ASN A 21 6.12 -2.72 30.75
CA ASN A 21 6.75 -2.03 29.61
C ASN A 21 6.96 -2.97 28.41
N THR A 22 7.31 -4.24 28.61
CA THR A 22 7.46 -5.20 27.49
C THR A 22 6.13 -5.53 26.81
N HIS A 23 5.00 -5.50 27.53
CA HIS A 23 3.67 -5.67 26.94
C HIS A 23 3.23 -4.49 26.08
N TYR A 24 3.84 -3.31 26.23
CA TYR A 24 3.57 -2.15 25.38
C TYR A 24 4.24 -2.22 23.99
N VAL A 25 5.08 -3.24 23.71
CA VAL A 25 5.91 -3.29 22.49
C VAL A 25 5.41 -4.27 21.42
N LEU A 26 4.15 -4.75 21.49
CA LEU A 26 3.52 -5.41 20.34
C LEU A 26 2.48 -4.50 19.70
N SER A 27 2.94 -3.50 18.95
CA SER A 27 2.08 -2.50 18.33
C SER A 27 1.78 -2.77 16.83
N ASN A 28 2.28 -3.87 16.27
CA ASN A 28 1.99 -4.28 14.88
C ASN A 28 0.97 -5.42 14.82
N ILE A 29 0.08 -5.41 13.82
CA ILE A 29 -0.87 -6.51 13.57
C ILE A 29 -0.08 -7.73 13.07
N PRO A 30 -0.09 -8.88 13.78
CA PRO A 30 0.68 -10.04 13.36
C PRO A 30 0.25 -10.55 11.99
N ASN A 31 1.23 -10.92 11.15
CA ASN A 31 1.01 -11.46 9.80
C ASN A 31 0.19 -10.55 8.87
N CYS A 32 0.18 -9.23 9.10
CA CYS A 32 -0.44 -8.26 8.20
C CYS A 32 0.61 -7.29 7.64
N PRO A 33 0.87 -7.31 6.31
CA PRO A 33 1.72 -6.31 5.67
C PRO A 33 1.16 -4.90 5.86
N PHE A 34 2.02 -3.87 6.01
CA PHE A 34 1.57 -2.49 6.18
C PHE A 34 0.67 -2.04 5.02
N GLY A 35 1.01 -2.39 3.77
CA GLY A 35 0.21 -2.07 2.59
C GLY A 35 -1.19 -2.69 2.57
N ASP A 36 -1.45 -3.70 3.40
CA ASP A 36 -2.75 -4.35 3.57
C ASP A 36 -3.57 -3.75 4.73
N THR A 37 -3.04 -2.71 5.37
CA THR A 37 -3.72 -1.98 6.44
C THR A 37 -4.28 -0.66 5.96
N VAL A 38 -5.33 -0.18 6.64
CA VAL A 38 -5.85 1.20 6.50
C VAL A 38 -5.82 1.89 7.84
N GLU A 39 -5.80 3.22 7.83
CA GLU A 39 -5.93 4.00 9.05
C GLU A 39 -7.39 3.98 9.54
N LEU A 40 -7.57 3.75 10.83
CA LEU A 40 -8.87 3.63 11.50
C LEU A 40 -9.14 4.80 12.46
N THR A 41 -8.29 5.83 12.49
CA THR A 41 -8.40 6.97 13.41
C THR A 41 -9.79 7.63 13.35
N ASP A 42 -10.37 7.76 12.15
CA ASP A 42 -11.69 8.34 11.93
C ASP A 42 -12.82 7.29 11.78
N ALA A 43 -12.49 6.00 11.95
CA ALA A 43 -13.47 4.92 11.79
C ALA A 43 -14.39 4.78 13.01
N HIS A 44 -15.64 4.38 12.77
CA HIS A 44 -16.61 4.19 13.84
C HIS A 44 -16.30 2.92 14.66
N ARG A 45 -15.97 3.09 15.94
CA ARG A 45 -15.76 1.99 16.89
C ARG A 45 -17.09 1.52 17.48
N LEU A 46 -17.32 0.21 17.47
CA LEU A 46 -18.49 -0.44 18.04
C LEU A 46 -18.24 -0.86 19.50
N ASP A 47 -19.32 -1.12 20.24
CA ASP A 47 -19.27 -1.49 21.67
C ASP A 47 -18.45 -2.75 21.95
N ASN A 48 -18.44 -3.71 21.00
CA ASN A 48 -17.65 -4.93 21.09
C ASN A 48 -16.15 -4.71 20.75
N GLY A 49 -15.73 -3.47 20.56
CA GLY A 49 -14.37 -3.07 20.25
C GLY A 49 -13.96 -3.17 18.77
N SER A 50 -14.81 -3.72 17.91
CA SER A 50 -14.56 -3.76 16.46
C SER A 50 -14.76 -2.39 15.81
N TYR A 51 -14.25 -2.21 14.60
CA TYR A 51 -14.35 -0.96 13.85
C TYR A 51 -15.14 -1.17 12.56
N ARG A 52 -15.90 -0.16 12.13
CA ARG A 52 -16.55 -0.14 10.82
C ARG A 52 -15.81 0.84 9.91
N TYR A 53 -15.27 0.33 8.81
CA TYR A 53 -14.53 1.09 7.81
C TYR A 53 -15.04 0.73 6.41
N GLU A 54 -15.58 1.70 5.66
CA GLU A 54 -16.06 1.52 4.27
C GLU A 54 -16.96 0.27 4.10
N GLY A 55 -17.89 0.06 5.05
CA GLY A 55 -18.80 -1.08 5.07
C GLY A 55 -18.19 -2.40 5.58
N VAL A 56 -16.88 -2.48 5.81
CA VAL A 56 -16.18 -3.63 6.37
C VAL A 56 -16.13 -3.56 7.89
N LEU A 57 -16.42 -4.69 8.53
CA LEU A 57 -16.28 -4.86 9.97
C LEU A 57 -14.87 -5.41 10.30
N VAL A 58 -14.04 -4.59 10.93
CA VAL A 58 -12.67 -4.93 11.32
C VAL A 58 -12.66 -5.42 12.77
N PRO A 59 -12.40 -6.72 13.03
CA PRO A 59 -12.39 -7.25 14.39
C PRO A 59 -11.18 -6.69 15.18
N PRO A 60 -11.28 -6.59 16.52
CA PRO A 60 -10.20 -6.04 17.35
C PRO A 60 -8.84 -6.73 17.14
N LEU A 61 -8.85 -8.04 16.87
CA LEU A 61 -7.65 -8.84 16.61
C LEU A 61 -6.90 -8.43 15.34
N LEU A 62 -7.57 -7.77 14.39
CA LEU A 62 -6.98 -7.25 13.16
C LEU A 62 -6.74 -5.73 13.24
N THR A 63 -6.60 -5.20 14.46
CA THR A 63 -6.25 -3.79 14.70
C THR A 63 -4.96 -3.67 15.51
N GLY A 64 -4.23 -2.58 15.32
CA GLY A 64 -2.96 -2.34 15.99
C GLY A 64 -2.51 -0.88 15.90
N TYR A 65 -1.65 -0.45 16.82
CA TYR A 65 -1.15 0.93 16.88
C TYR A 65 0.22 1.06 16.24
N TYR A 66 0.33 1.86 15.19
CA TYR A 66 1.59 2.07 14.49
C TYR A 66 2.17 3.42 14.88
N GLU A 67 3.50 3.48 15.02
CA GLU A 67 4.27 4.71 15.24
C GLU A 67 5.19 5.00 14.03
N TYR A 68 4.88 4.36 12.89
CA TYR A 68 5.58 4.54 11.63
C TYR A 68 4.62 4.38 10.46
N ILE A 69 5.02 4.93 9.30
CA ILE A 69 4.49 4.58 7.99
C ILE A 69 5.55 3.85 7.16
N GLU A 70 5.14 2.94 6.28
CA GLU A 70 6.04 2.25 5.36
C GLU A 70 5.99 2.93 3.97
N LEU A 71 7.13 3.41 3.48
CA LEU A 71 7.29 4.02 2.16
C LEU A 71 7.57 2.96 1.08
N TYR A 72 7.68 3.38 -0.19
CA TYR A 72 8.25 2.51 -1.23
C TYR A 72 9.63 2.00 -0.78
N ASN A 73 10.07 0.85 -1.28
CA ASN A 73 11.24 0.06 -0.83
C ASN A 73 11.16 -0.60 0.57
N GLY A 74 10.20 -0.24 1.43
CA GLY A 74 10.01 -0.83 2.76
C GLY A 74 10.61 0.01 3.89
N GLU A 75 11.16 1.17 3.56
CA GLU A 75 11.65 2.16 4.52
C GLU A 75 10.52 2.62 5.45
N GLN A 76 10.83 2.69 6.75
CA GLN A 76 9.89 3.10 7.77
C GLN A 76 10.22 4.53 8.21
N HIS A 77 9.21 5.39 8.21
CA HIS A 77 9.31 6.74 8.74
C HIS A 77 8.49 6.85 10.02
N GLU A 78 9.14 7.27 11.10
CA GLU A 78 8.46 7.51 12.37
C GLU A 78 7.41 8.63 12.23
N VAL A 79 6.23 8.37 12.76
CA VAL A 79 5.09 9.30 12.79
C VAL A 79 4.38 9.18 14.13
N PRO A 80 3.53 10.15 14.50
CA PRO A 80 2.69 10.02 15.68
C PRO A 80 1.90 8.71 15.69
N ARG A 81 1.71 8.16 16.89
CA ARG A 81 0.96 6.93 17.12
C ARG A 81 -0.44 7.02 16.53
N HIS A 82 -0.81 6.08 15.67
CA HIS A 82 -2.10 6.03 15.00
C HIS A 82 -2.63 4.59 14.92
N LEU A 83 -3.96 4.44 14.88
CA LEU A 83 -4.60 3.13 14.85
C LEU A 83 -4.77 2.66 13.40
N ARG A 84 -4.38 1.43 13.10
CA ARG A 84 -4.57 0.80 11.79
C ARG A 84 -5.34 -0.51 11.91
N GLY A 85 -5.95 -0.93 10.80
CA GLY A 85 -6.66 -2.19 10.69
C GLY A 85 -6.31 -2.96 9.42
N CYS A 86 -6.14 -4.28 9.53
CA CYS A 86 -5.78 -5.17 8.43
C CYS A 86 -6.98 -5.52 7.53
N VAL A 87 -7.52 -4.51 6.85
CA VAL A 87 -8.77 -4.64 6.11
C VAL A 87 -8.65 -5.57 4.91
N CYS A 88 -7.48 -5.60 4.24
CA CYS A 88 -7.30 -6.35 3.00
C CYS A 88 -7.32 -7.87 3.17
N GLN A 89 -7.16 -8.37 4.41
CA GLN A 89 -7.34 -9.79 4.75
C GLN A 89 -8.81 -10.19 4.89
N ILE A 90 -9.70 -9.22 5.11
CA ILE A 90 -11.14 -9.45 5.29
C ILE A 90 -11.85 -9.34 3.94
N LYS A 91 -11.56 -8.27 3.19
CA LYS A 91 -12.04 -8.03 1.83
C LYS A 91 -10.85 -7.52 1.01
N ASN A 92 -10.57 -8.15 -0.13
CA ASN A 92 -9.45 -7.78 -0.97
C ASN A 92 -9.44 -6.27 -1.27
N CYS A 93 -8.26 -5.65 -1.19
CA CYS A 93 -8.11 -4.24 -1.48
C CYS A 93 -7.64 -3.97 -2.90
N PHE A 94 -8.06 -2.83 -3.43
CA PHE A 94 -7.60 -2.26 -4.68
C PHE A 94 -7.08 -0.84 -4.41
N LYS A 95 -5.83 -0.55 -4.82
CA LYS A 95 -5.18 0.72 -4.47
C LYS A 95 -5.19 1.67 -5.66
N LEU A 96 -5.89 2.80 -5.53
CA LEU A 96 -5.82 3.92 -6.44
C LEU A 96 -4.69 4.87 -6.05
N CYS A 97 -4.10 5.54 -7.03
CA CYS A 97 -3.10 6.57 -6.77
C CYS A 97 -3.73 7.86 -6.22
N CYS A 98 -4.94 8.16 -6.69
CA CYS A 98 -5.68 9.37 -6.40
C CYS A 98 -7.09 9.01 -5.95
N ALA A 99 -7.78 9.95 -5.29
CA ALA A 99 -9.18 9.77 -4.94
C ALA A 99 -10.05 9.51 -6.18
N LEU A 100 -11.24 8.95 -5.97
CA LEU A 100 -12.22 8.73 -7.03
C LEU A 100 -12.45 10.02 -7.83
N GLY A 101 -12.59 9.91 -9.15
CA GLY A 101 -12.69 11.06 -10.06
C GLY A 101 -11.37 11.75 -10.39
N LYS A 102 -10.24 11.37 -9.77
CA LYS A 102 -8.92 11.95 -10.06
C LYS A 102 -7.98 10.97 -10.73
N ALA A 103 -7.01 11.49 -11.48
CA ALA A 103 -5.91 10.73 -12.07
C ALA A 103 -4.56 11.42 -11.86
N LEU A 104 -3.49 10.64 -11.96
CA LEU A 104 -2.13 11.16 -11.99
C LEU A 104 -1.90 12.00 -13.25
N TYR A 105 -1.41 13.21 -13.05
CA TYR A 105 -0.96 14.11 -14.10
C TYR A 105 0.50 14.46 -13.86
N ARG A 106 1.34 14.23 -14.87
CA ARG A 106 2.76 14.58 -14.83
C ARG A 106 2.92 16.08 -15.09
N VAL A 107 3.38 16.82 -14.08
CA VAL A 107 3.61 18.26 -14.18
C VAL A 107 4.99 18.54 -14.77
N ASN A 108 5.98 17.75 -14.35
CA ASN A 108 7.36 17.78 -14.85
C ASN A 108 7.96 16.35 -14.74
N PRO A 109 9.21 16.11 -15.18
CA PRO A 109 9.82 14.77 -15.12
C PRO A 109 9.86 14.14 -13.73
N GLU A 110 9.92 14.94 -12.66
CA GLU A 110 10.12 14.51 -11.28
C GLU A 110 8.84 14.59 -10.42
N THR A 111 7.76 15.16 -10.95
CA THR A 111 6.55 15.45 -10.16
C THR A 111 5.28 14.96 -10.85
N VAL A 112 4.54 14.09 -10.16
CA VAL A 112 3.18 13.68 -10.51
C VAL A 112 2.20 14.13 -9.44
N VAL A 113 1.07 14.71 -9.85
CA VAL A 113 0.03 15.21 -8.93
C VAL A 113 -1.33 14.65 -9.32
N CYS A 114 -2.23 14.52 -8.36
CA CYS A 114 -3.61 14.15 -8.63
C CYS A 114 -4.39 15.36 -9.17
N ARG A 115 -5.05 15.19 -10.32
CA ARG A 115 -5.96 16.18 -10.90
C ARG A 115 -7.34 15.57 -11.15
N GLU A 116 -8.37 16.40 -11.09
CA GLU A 116 -9.73 16.01 -11.45
C GLU A 116 -9.77 15.58 -12.92
N LEU A 117 -10.49 14.49 -13.19
CA LEU A 117 -10.95 14.16 -14.51
C LEU A 117 -12.25 14.94 -14.74
N SER A 118 -12.40 15.59 -15.89
CA SER A 118 -13.66 16.26 -16.22
C SER A 118 -14.81 15.25 -16.30
N GLU A 119 -16.04 15.70 -16.07
CA GLU A 119 -17.22 14.81 -15.96
C GLU A 119 -17.47 13.92 -17.20
N GLU A 120 -17.00 14.38 -18.36
CA GLU A 120 -17.01 13.63 -19.64
C GLU A 120 -16.01 12.47 -19.67
N TRP A 121 -15.04 12.45 -18.76
CA TRP A 121 -13.87 11.56 -18.75
C TRP A 121 -13.92 10.60 -17.57
N LYS A 122 -15.01 9.82 -17.48
CA LYS A 122 -15.11 8.72 -16.52
C LYS A 122 -14.24 7.55 -17.01
N TYR A 123 -13.38 7.04 -16.13
CA TYR A 123 -12.66 5.82 -16.40
C TYR A 123 -13.53 4.59 -16.17
N SER A 124 -13.27 3.53 -16.95
CA SER A 124 -13.84 2.22 -16.69
C SER A 124 -13.33 1.70 -15.34
N PRO A 125 -14.22 1.28 -14.41
CA PRO A 125 -13.79 0.66 -13.17
C PRO A 125 -13.38 -0.81 -13.36
N TYR A 126 -13.56 -1.35 -14.56
CA TYR A 126 -13.32 -2.75 -14.87
C TYR A 126 -11.84 -3.03 -15.11
N VAL A 127 -11.29 -3.96 -14.34
CA VAL A 127 -9.88 -4.37 -14.41
C VAL A 127 -9.79 -5.89 -14.56
N ASN A 128 -8.86 -6.35 -15.39
CA ASN A 128 -8.55 -7.77 -15.52
C ASN A 128 -7.78 -8.25 -14.27
N ILE A 129 -8.42 -9.12 -13.49
CA ILE A 129 -7.87 -9.75 -12.30
C ILE A 129 -7.49 -11.20 -12.62
N THR A 130 -6.28 -11.57 -12.25
CA THR A 130 -5.72 -12.91 -12.40
C THR A 130 -6.05 -13.72 -11.15
N LEU A 131 -6.75 -14.84 -11.34
CA LEU A 131 -7.12 -15.77 -10.30
C LEU A 131 -5.96 -16.71 -9.96
N SER A 132 -6.08 -17.44 -8.85
CA SER A 132 -5.07 -18.42 -8.39
C SER A 132 -4.81 -19.55 -9.40
N ASN A 133 -5.80 -19.87 -10.24
CA ASN A 133 -5.68 -20.84 -11.33
C ASN A 133 -5.06 -20.25 -12.62
N GLY A 134 -4.65 -18.98 -12.61
CA GLY A 134 -4.05 -18.27 -13.74
C GLY A 134 -5.05 -17.69 -14.76
N SER A 135 -6.34 -17.99 -14.65
CA SER A 135 -7.35 -17.39 -15.51
C SER A 135 -7.54 -15.90 -15.19
N LYS A 136 -7.95 -15.12 -16.20
CA LYS A 136 -8.25 -13.69 -16.05
C LYS A 136 -9.75 -13.47 -16.09
N ILE A 137 -10.26 -12.69 -15.14
CA ILE A 137 -11.65 -12.26 -15.11
C ILE A 137 -11.73 -10.74 -14.99
N LEU A 138 -12.74 -10.16 -15.62
CA LEU A 138 -13.00 -8.73 -15.55
C LEU A 138 -13.84 -8.46 -14.29
N LYS A 139 -13.35 -7.60 -13.38
CA LYS A 139 -14.06 -7.22 -12.16
C LYS A 139 -14.22 -5.71 -12.06
N ASN A 140 -15.33 -5.25 -11.47
CA ASN A 140 -15.50 -3.86 -11.08
C ASN A 140 -14.65 -3.58 -9.83
N ALA A 141 -13.48 -3.00 -10.02
CA ALA A 141 -12.49 -2.81 -8.97
C ALA A 141 -12.95 -1.84 -7.86
N LEU A 142 -13.91 -0.95 -8.15
CA LEU A 142 -14.35 0.07 -7.21
C LEU A 142 -15.50 -0.39 -6.31
N GLU A 143 -16.24 -1.41 -6.73
CA GLU A 143 -17.37 -1.98 -5.96
C GLU A 143 -16.97 -3.29 -5.25
N GLU A 144 -16.23 -4.16 -5.94
CA GLU A 144 -15.92 -5.50 -5.46
C GLU A 144 -14.78 -5.54 -4.43
N PHE A 145 -13.99 -4.47 -4.33
CA PHE A 145 -12.82 -4.38 -3.46
C PHE A 145 -12.97 -3.26 -2.42
N VAL A 146 -12.11 -3.25 -1.40
CA VAL A 146 -11.92 -2.06 -0.56
C VAL A 146 -10.94 -1.14 -1.27
N VAL A 147 -11.35 0.09 -1.55
CA VAL A 147 -10.50 1.05 -2.24
C VAL A 147 -9.56 1.73 -1.24
N GLN A 148 -8.26 1.58 -1.46
CA GLN A 148 -7.23 2.36 -0.79
C GLN A 148 -6.76 3.48 -1.71
N VAL A 149 -6.37 4.62 -1.17
CA VAL A 149 -5.84 5.75 -1.95
C VAL A 149 -4.46 6.12 -1.45
N GLY A 150 -3.51 6.29 -2.38
CA GLY A 150 -2.20 6.84 -2.08
C GLY A 150 -1.17 6.54 -3.17
N GLN A 151 -0.32 7.53 -3.45
CA GLN A 151 0.84 7.34 -4.31
C GLN A 151 1.90 6.52 -3.56
N PRO A 152 2.51 5.50 -4.20
CA PRO A 152 3.56 4.70 -3.57
C PRO A 152 4.90 5.46 -3.48
N CYS A 153 5.17 6.37 -4.42
CA CYS A 153 6.41 7.15 -4.54
C CYS A 153 6.18 8.43 -5.36
N GLU A 154 7.09 9.39 -5.23
CA GLU A 154 7.07 10.66 -5.98
C GLU A 154 7.41 10.46 -7.46
N ILE A 155 8.39 9.59 -7.74
CA ILE A 155 8.86 9.29 -9.09
C ILE A 155 8.52 7.83 -9.41
N GLY A 156 7.80 7.63 -10.50
CA GLY A 156 7.44 6.32 -11.02
C GLY A 156 6.98 6.40 -12.47
N PHE A 157 6.55 5.27 -13.00
CA PHE A 157 6.09 5.13 -14.37
C PHE A 157 4.78 4.34 -14.43
N ILE A 158 4.00 4.61 -15.48
CA ILE A 158 2.71 3.96 -15.73
C ILE A 158 2.96 2.85 -16.74
N LEU A 159 2.51 1.63 -16.46
CA LEU A 159 2.59 0.52 -17.40
C LEU A 159 1.55 0.71 -18.52
N GLN A 160 2.01 0.69 -19.76
CA GLN A 160 1.21 0.85 -20.98
C GLN A 160 1.39 -0.38 -21.90
N PRO A 161 0.86 -1.56 -21.54
CA PRO A 161 1.04 -2.80 -22.33
C PRO A 161 0.47 -2.74 -23.76
N HIS A 162 -0.39 -1.75 -24.05
CA HIS A 162 -0.92 -1.48 -25.38
C HIS A 162 0.08 -0.74 -26.29
N LYS A 163 1.11 -0.11 -25.72
CA LYS A 163 2.18 0.61 -26.45
C LYS A 163 3.50 -0.13 -26.39
N TYR A 164 3.84 -0.71 -25.24
CA TYR A 164 5.15 -1.28 -24.98
C TYR A 164 5.03 -2.74 -24.51
N LEU A 165 5.75 -3.64 -25.17
CA LEU A 165 5.77 -5.06 -24.80
C LEU A 165 6.42 -5.30 -23.42
N ASP A 166 7.32 -4.42 -23.00
CA ASP A 166 7.95 -4.52 -21.68
C ASP A 166 7.01 -4.10 -20.53
N ASP A 167 5.89 -3.45 -20.85
CA ASP A 167 4.90 -3.01 -19.85
C ASP A 167 3.83 -4.07 -19.55
N GLN A 168 4.01 -5.30 -20.02
CA GLN A 168 3.09 -6.39 -19.74
C GLN A 168 3.05 -6.69 -18.22
N PHE A 169 1.84 -6.87 -17.70
CA PHE A 169 1.64 -7.18 -16.28
C PHE A 169 0.44 -8.11 -16.04
N ASN A 170 0.41 -8.69 -14.85
CA ASN A 170 -0.73 -9.42 -14.31
C ASN A 170 -1.04 -8.90 -12.90
N LEU A 171 -2.27 -8.43 -12.68
CA LEU A 171 -2.75 -8.07 -11.36
C LEU A 171 -3.49 -9.25 -10.75
N TYR A 172 -3.03 -9.76 -9.62
CA TYR A 172 -3.63 -10.90 -8.93
C TYR A 172 -4.69 -10.46 -7.93
N GLU A 173 -5.65 -11.35 -7.64
CA GLU A 173 -6.75 -11.09 -6.70
C GLU A 173 -6.27 -10.71 -5.29
N ASN A 174 -5.14 -11.25 -4.86
CA ASN A 174 -4.51 -10.90 -3.59
C ASN A 174 -3.79 -9.53 -3.60
N GLY A 175 -3.82 -8.79 -4.70
CA GLY A 175 -3.16 -7.49 -4.89
C GLY A 175 -1.67 -7.54 -5.16
N THR A 176 -1.14 -8.70 -5.56
CA THR A 176 0.19 -8.75 -6.15
C THR A 176 0.13 -8.26 -7.59
N LEU A 177 0.96 -7.28 -7.94
CA LEU A 177 1.18 -6.89 -9.33
C LEU A 177 2.45 -7.56 -9.83
N TRP A 178 2.32 -8.44 -10.81
CA TRP A 178 3.46 -9.05 -11.47
C TRP A 178 3.77 -8.32 -12.76
N ARG A 179 4.87 -7.56 -12.78
CA ARG A 179 5.41 -6.96 -13.99
C ARG A 179 6.26 -8.00 -14.70
N VAL A 180 5.87 -8.34 -15.94
CA VAL A 180 6.50 -9.41 -16.72
C VAL A 180 7.96 -9.04 -17.02
N TYR A 181 8.22 -7.80 -17.42
CA TYR A 181 9.58 -7.31 -17.59
C TYR A 181 10.32 -7.26 -16.24
N GLY A 182 11.47 -7.93 -16.21
CA GLY A 182 12.28 -8.11 -15.01
C GLY A 182 11.69 -9.10 -14.00
N ASN A 183 10.58 -9.78 -14.32
CA ASN A 183 9.91 -10.76 -13.45
C ASN A 183 9.64 -10.23 -12.02
N ALA A 184 9.22 -8.97 -11.92
CA ALA A 184 9.11 -8.28 -10.65
C ALA A 184 7.72 -8.47 -10.03
N LYS A 185 7.66 -8.91 -8.77
CA LYS A 185 6.43 -9.00 -7.98
C LYS A 185 6.35 -7.81 -7.03
N LEU A 186 5.38 -6.95 -7.26
CA LEU A 186 5.16 -5.72 -6.53
C LEU A 186 3.96 -5.88 -5.59
N THR A 187 4.08 -5.34 -4.38
CA THR A 187 3.00 -5.33 -3.39
C THR A 187 2.19 -4.04 -3.50
N ARG A 188 1.03 -3.94 -2.83
CA ARG A 188 0.26 -2.69 -2.75
C ARG A 188 1.06 -1.50 -2.19
N ARG A 189 2.21 -1.74 -1.55
CA ARG A 189 3.14 -0.68 -1.15
C ARG A 189 3.82 -0.02 -2.35
N ASP A 190 4.12 -0.80 -3.38
CA ASP A 190 5.04 -0.44 -4.48
C ASP A 190 4.34 0.03 -5.77
N TYR A 191 3.01 -0.11 -5.83
CA TYR A 191 2.21 0.35 -6.96
C TYR A 191 0.88 0.96 -6.50
N CYS A 192 0.23 1.67 -7.41
CA CYS A 192 -1.16 2.09 -7.32
C CYS A 192 -1.76 2.13 -8.73
N MET A 193 -3.07 2.29 -8.86
CA MET A 193 -3.77 2.32 -10.14
C MET A 193 -4.21 3.75 -10.47
N THR A 194 -3.95 4.21 -11.69
CA THR A 194 -4.37 5.51 -12.20
C THR A 194 -5.04 5.37 -13.55
N ALA A 195 -5.97 6.26 -13.87
CA ALA A 195 -6.59 6.28 -15.18
C ALA A 195 -5.66 6.93 -16.22
N ILE A 196 -5.59 6.33 -17.41
CA ILE A 196 -4.95 6.92 -18.60
C ILE A 196 -5.83 6.70 -19.85
N PRO A 197 -5.73 7.56 -20.88
CA PRO A 197 -6.45 7.35 -22.14
C PRO A 197 -5.86 6.17 -22.93
N ILE A 198 -6.70 5.20 -23.26
CA ILE A 198 -6.42 4.06 -24.15
C ILE A 198 -7.59 3.94 -25.13
N ASN A 199 -7.31 4.14 -26.44
CA ASN A 199 -8.34 4.11 -27.49
C ASN A 199 -9.56 4.97 -27.16
N GLU A 200 -9.32 6.23 -26.78
CA GLU A 200 -10.35 7.22 -26.41
C GLU A 200 -11.15 6.89 -25.14
N GLN A 201 -10.82 5.82 -24.42
CA GLN A 201 -11.42 5.47 -23.14
C GLN A 201 -10.39 5.54 -22.01
N PHE A 202 -10.79 6.07 -20.86
CA PHE A 202 -9.92 6.07 -19.70
C PHE A 202 -9.97 4.69 -19.02
N GLN A 203 -8.81 4.07 -18.85
CA GLN A 203 -8.67 2.76 -18.24
C GLN A 203 -7.65 2.82 -17.10
N LEU A 204 -7.91 2.06 -16.04
CA LEU A 204 -7.01 1.95 -14.91
C LEU A 204 -5.75 1.16 -15.30
N GLN A 205 -4.59 1.79 -15.15
CA GLN A 205 -3.28 1.19 -15.37
C GLN A 205 -2.40 1.33 -14.12
N PRO A 206 -1.49 0.38 -13.89
CA PRO A 206 -0.56 0.46 -12.77
C PRO A 206 0.44 1.60 -12.95
N PHE A 207 0.55 2.44 -11.94
CA PHE A 207 1.72 3.28 -11.68
C PHE A 207 2.60 2.56 -10.65
N ASN A 208 3.87 2.34 -10.97
CA ASN A 208 4.80 1.66 -10.08
C ASN A 208 6.08 2.45 -9.86
N CYS A 209 6.71 2.18 -8.72
CA CYS A 209 8.00 2.76 -8.38
C CYS A 209 9.16 2.07 -9.13
N PRO A 210 10.29 2.76 -9.32
CA PRO A 210 11.53 2.14 -9.77
C PRO A 210 11.96 1.03 -8.82
N ILE A 211 12.48 -0.06 -9.39
CA ILE A 211 13.15 -1.09 -8.59
C ILE A 211 14.59 -0.59 -8.39
N ILE A 212 14.86 -0.09 -7.19
CA ILE A 212 16.22 0.29 -6.81
C ILE A 212 16.93 -1.00 -6.39
N ASP A 213 17.56 -1.69 -7.34
CA ASP A 213 18.51 -2.72 -6.98
C ASP A 213 19.67 -2.04 -6.24
N SER A 214 20.02 -2.55 -5.06
CA SER A 214 21.20 -2.12 -4.30
C SER A 214 22.49 -2.59 -4.99
N ILE A 215 22.68 -2.21 -6.26
CA ILE A 215 23.89 -2.46 -7.03
C ILE A 215 24.55 -1.10 -7.28
N SER A 216 25.61 -0.87 -6.52
CA SER A 216 26.74 0.07 -6.72
C SER A 216 26.44 1.43 -7.37
N SER A 217 26.91 2.49 -6.72
CA SER A 217 26.88 3.89 -7.18
C SER A 217 27.37 4.15 -8.60
N THR A 218 28.06 3.20 -9.24
CA THR A 218 28.48 3.25 -10.66
C THR A 218 27.38 2.92 -11.68
N VAL A 219 26.29 2.22 -11.32
CA VAL A 219 25.18 1.90 -12.26
C VAL A 219 24.12 3.00 -12.30
N LYS A 220 24.06 3.86 -11.27
CA LYS A 220 23.10 4.98 -11.15
C LYS A 220 23.10 5.91 -12.36
N ALA A 221 24.23 6.14 -13.01
CA ALA A 221 24.31 7.00 -14.18
C ALA A 221 23.71 6.37 -15.45
N ASN A 222 23.89 5.06 -15.66
CA ASN A 222 23.51 4.41 -16.91
C ASN A 222 22.04 4.01 -16.98
N THR A 223 21.42 3.65 -15.85
CA THR A 223 19.99 3.36 -15.81
C THR A 223 19.18 4.65 -15.92
N ILE A 224 19.63 5.76 -15.34
CA ILE A 224 18.95 7.05 -15.55
C ILE A 224 19.14 7.50 -17.01
N ALA A 225 20.36 7.43 -17.56
CA ALA A 225 20.64 7.87 -18.93
C ALA A 225 19.89 7.09 -20.02
N LYS A 226 19.70 5.77 -19.88
CA LYS A 226 18.92 4.96 -20.85
C LYS A 226 17.42 5.27 -20.83
N PHE A 227 16.89 5.78 -19.71
CA PHE A 227 15.46 6.10 -19.59
C PHE A 227 15.14 7.53 -20.06
N PHE A 228 16.14 8.42 -20.11
CA PHE A 228 16.00 9.77 -20.68
C PHE A 228 16.25 9.84 -22.19
N THR A 229 16.78 8.78 -22.83
CA THR A 229 17.10 8.79 -24.28
C THR A 229 15.93 8.39 -25.19
N PHE A 230 14.74 8.14 -24.64
CA PHE A 230 13.54 7.77 -25.42
C PHE A 230 12.41 8.81 -25.35
N TYR A 231 12.75 10.07 -25.12
CA TYR A 231 11.87 11.21 -25.42
C TYR A 231 12.32 11.90 -26.70
#